data_AF-A0A1C7M465-F1
#
_entry.id   AF-A0A1C7M465-F1
#
_cell.length_a   1.000
_cell.length_b   1.000
_cell.length_c   1.000
_cell.angle_alpha   90.00
_cell.angle_beta   90.00
_cell.angle_gamma   90.00
#
_symmetry.space_group_name_H-M   'P 1'
#
loop_
_entity.id
_entity.type
_entity.pdbx_description
1 polymer ?
#
loop_
_entity_poly.entity_id
_entity_poly.type
_entity_poly.pdbx_seq_one_letter_code
_entity_poly.pdbx_strand_id
1 'polypeptide(L)'
;MDGGFDLDLSRSFQGAGDIWGLSDHCQSFIRDAWHGFAPPGSCTIVPLPPDVSGPQNNPWHAHSIAIVPTMRTPEDVSWHQDLVYNSMWALLVGITRWNETTCGGGDERPHGSKGS
;
A
#
# COMPACT_ATOMS: atom_id res chain seq x y z
N MET A 1 6.02 -1.40 11.59
CA MET A 1 6.58 -2.53 10.84
C MET A 1 7.64 -3.17 11.72
N ASP A 2 7.27 -4.20 12.46
CA ASP A 2 8.02 -4.67 13.64
C ASP A 2 8.08 -6.21 13.65
N GLY A 3 7.96 -6.85 12.48
CA GLY A 3 7.95 -8.32 12.34
C GLY A 3 8.80 -8.83 11.17
N GLY A 4 8.98 -10.15 11.09
CA GLY A 4 9.82 -10.80 10.07
C GLY A 4 9.34 -10.61 8.62
N PHE A 5 8.01 -10.52 8.40
CA PHE A 5 7.44 -10.30 7.06
C PHE A 5 7.75 -8.90 6.52
N ASP A 6 7.72 -7.89 7.38
CA ASP A 6 8.08 -6.51 7.00
C ASP A 6 9.56 -6.37 6.64
N LEU A 7 10.44 -7.18 7.26
CA LEU A 7 11.87 -7.20 6.97
C LEU A 7 12.17 -7.81 5.60
N ASP A 8 11.49 -8.90 5.23
CA ASP A 8 11.67 -9.54 3.92
C ASP A 8 11.09 -8.69 2.77
N LEU A 9 9.99 -7.98 3.02
CA LEU A 9 9.50 -6.93 2.11
C LEU A 9 10.50 -5.79 2.00
N SER A 10 11.00 -5.28 3.12
CA SER A 10 11.99 -4.20 3.13
C SER A 10 13.27 -4.58 2.37
N ARG A 11 13.73 -5.84 2.48
CA ARG A 11 14.86 -6.37 1.69
C ARG A 11 14.55 -6.45 0.20
N SER A 12 13.34 -6.85 -0.16
CA SER A 12 12.99 -7.09 -1.57
C SER A 12 12.63 -5.82 -2.32
N PHE A 13 12.24 -4.77 -1.60
CA PHE A 13 11.97 -3.43 -2.13
C PHE A 13 13.09 -2.42 -1.79
N GLN A 14 14.25 -2.88 -1.32
CA GLN A 14 15.34 -2.02 -0.90
C GLN A 14 15.94 -1.18 -2.06
N GLY A 15 15.78 -1.64 -3.31
CA GLY A 15 16.45 -1.01 -4.46
C GLY A 15 17.95 -0.86 -4.21
N ALA A 16 18.50 0.33 -4.50
CA ALA A 16 19.88 0.71 -4.17
C ALA A 16 20.01 1.51 -2.84
N GLY A 17 18.94 1.60 -2.06
CA GLY A 17 18.79 2.54 -0.94
C GLY A 17 18.76 1.92 0.45
N ASP A 18 18.28 2.71 1.40
CA ASP A 18 18.12 2.33 2.81
C ASP A 18 17.02 1.28 2.97
N ILE A 19 17.34 0.20 3.68
CA ILE A 19 16.41 -0.88 4.03
C ILE A 19 15.18 -0.36 4.78
N TRP A 20 15.29 0.77 5.48
CA TRP A 20 14.18 1.37 6.22
C TRP A 20 13.36 2.38 5.39
N GLY A 21 13.81 2.78 4.20
CA GLY A 21 13.16 3.83 3.41
C GLY A 21 11.72 3.50 3.02
N LEU A 22 11.44 2.25 2.62
CA LEU A 22 10.06 1.82 2.36
C LEU A 22 9.22 1.79 3.64
N SER A 23 9.81 1.37 4.75
CA SER A 23 9.13 1.32 6.05
C SER A 23 8.70 2.70 6.51
N ASP A 24 9.59 3.68 6.42
CA ASP A 24 9.32 5.08 6.80
C ASP A 24 8.28 5.73 5.90
N HIS A 25 8.34 5.47 4.59
CA HIS A 25 7.34 5.91 3.62
C HIS A 25 5.96 5.33 3.93
N CYS A 26 5.86 4.02 4.15
CA CYS A 26 4.60 3.40 4.54
C CYS A 26 4.07 3.94 5.87
N GLN A 27 4.94 4.19 6.85
CA GLN A 27 4.55 4.76 8.13
C GLN A 27 4.06 6.20 8.02
N SER A 28 4.61 7.03 7.11
CA SER A 28 4.09 8.39 6.91
C SER A 28 2.65 8.35 6.39
N PHE A 29 2.33 7.47 5.44
CA PHE A 29 0.97 7.29 4.95
C PHE A 29 0.01 6.79 6.03
N ILE A 30 0.45 5.87 6.90
CA ILE A 30 -0.37 5.43 8.04
C ILE A 30 -0.58 6.58 9.04
N ARG A 31 0.45 7.39 9.29
CA ARG A 31 0.34 8.59 10.14
C ARG A 31 -0.66 9.59 9.58
N ASP A 32 -0.65 9.81 8.27
CA ASP A 32 -1.55 10.76 7.62
C ASP A 32 -2.99 10.24 7.55
N ALA A 33 -3.17 8.95 7.23
CA ALA A 33 -4.50 8.36 7.07
C ALA A 33 -5.19 8.03 8.40
N TRP A 34 -4.43 7.68 9.44
CA TRP A 34 -4.96 7.14 10.69
C TRP A 34 -4.42 7.83 11.95
N HIS A 35 -3.76 8.97 11.82
CA HIS A 35 -3.08 9.66 12.93
C HIS A 35 -2.12 8.75 13.72
N GLY A 36 -1.52 7.77 13.03
CA GLY A 36 -0.56 6.83 13.60
C GLY A 36 -1.16 5.54 14.16
N PHE A 37 -2.49 5.34 14.07
CA PHE A 37 -3.14 4.13 14.57
C PHE A 37 -4.09 3.50 13.55
N ALA A 38 -3.58 2.56 12.74
CA ALA A 38 -4.43 1.79 11.84
C ALA A 38 -5.15 0.65 12.60
N PRO A 39 -6.50 0.64 12.67
CA PRO A 39 -7.23 -0.39 13.39
C PRO A 39 -7.10 -1.76 12.69
N PRO A 40 -7.07 -2.89 13.42
CA PRO A 40 -7.06 -4.21 12.82
C PRO A 40 -8.23 -4.44 11.86
N GLY A 41 -7.98 -5.08 10.71
CA GLY A 41 -8.98 -5.28 9.66
C GLY A 41 -9.25 -4.05 8.79
N SER A 42 -8.45 -2.98 8.92
CA SER A 42 -8.41 -1.89 7.93
C SER A 42 -7.47 -2.25 6.77
N CYS A 43 -7.54 -1.47 5.69
CA CYS A 43 -6.59 -1.55 4.58
C CYS A 43 -6.19 -0.14 4.14
N THR A 44 -4.89 0.09 3.95
CA THR A 44 -4.35 1.32 3.37
C THR A 44 -3.49 0.97 2.16
N ILE A 45 -3.87 1.45 0.98
CA ILE A 45 -3.04 1.31 -0.23
C ILE A 45 -2.11 2.51 -0.30
N VAL A 46 -0.81 2.21 -0.42
CA VAL A 46 0.27 3.20 -0.48
C VAL A 46 0.96 3.07 -1.83
N PRO A 47 1.13 4.16 -2.60
CA PRO A 47 1.95 4.13 -3.80
C PRO A 47 3.40 3.86 -3.42
N LEU A 48 4.07 2.99 -4.16
CA LEU A 48 5.50 2.76 -3.97
C LEU A 48 6.29 4.00 -4.41
N PRO A 49 7.36 4.36 -3.67
CA PRO A 49 8.29 5.40 -4.12
C PRO A 49 8.80 5.12 -5.54
N PRO A 50 9.03 6.15 -6.38
CA PRO A 50 9.49 5.97 -7.77
C PRO A 50 10.73 5.07 -7.89
N ASP A 51 11.64 5.17 -6.92
CA ASP A 51 12.92 4.44 -6.90
C ASP A 51 12.77 2.92 -6.70
N VAL A 52 11.62 2.47 -6.19
CA VAL A 52 11.32 1.06 -5.90
C VAL A 52 10.07 0.57 -6.63
N SER A 53 9.44 1.45 -7.40
CA SER A 53 8.20 1.20 -8.15
C SER A 53 8.51 0.72 -9.57
N GLY A 54 7.72 -0.26 -10.03
CA GLY A 54 7.71 -0.71 -11.41
C GLY A 54 8.68 -1.81 -11.78
N PRO A 55 8.59 -2.29 -13.05
CA PRO A 55 9.22 -3.51 -13.52
C PRO A 55 10.75 -3.52 -13.47
N GLN A 56 11.37 -2.34 -13.48
CA GLN A 56 12.83 -2.20 -13.44
C GLN A 56 13.39 -2.24 -12.02
N ASN A 57 12.54 -1.96 -11.01
CA ASN A 57 12.99 -1.66 -9.65
C ASN A 57 12.53 -2.69 -8.60
N ASN A 58 11.56 -3.55 -8.92
CA ASN A 58 11.18 -4.68 -8.06
C ASN A 58 10.74 -5.90 -8.90
N PRO A 59 10.97 -7.13 -8.42
CA PRO A 59 10.72 -8.36 -9.18
C PRO A 59 9.23 -8.65 -9.42
N TRP A 60 8.32 -7.94 -8.73
CA TRP A 60 6.88 -8.11 -8.86
C TRP A 60 6.23 -7.08 -9.78
N HIS A 61 7.02 -6.17 -10.35
CA HIS A 61 6.54 -5.05 -11.16
C HIS A 61 5.46 -4.22 -10.44
N ALA A 62 5.52 -4.21 -9.11
CA ALA A 62 4.52 -3.58 -8.27
C ALA A 62 4.68 -2.06 -8.32
N HIS A 63 3.56 -1.35 -8.29
CA HIS A 63 3.53 0.12 -8.23
C HIS A 63 2.93 0.66 -6.92
N SER A 64 2.31 -0.21 -6.15
CA SER A 64 1.63 0.12 -4.90
C SER A 64 1.70 -1.09 -3.96
N ILE A 65 1.62 -0.83 -2.67
CA ILE A 65 1.56 -1.83 -1.62
C ILE A 65 0.29 -1.63 -0.79
N ALA A 66 -0.37 -2.73 -0.42
CA ALA A 66 -1.50 -2.69 0.51
C ALA A 66 -1.03 -3.08 1.91
N ILE A 67 -1.33 -2.22 2.89
CA ILE A 67 -1.03 -2.44 4.30
C ILE A 67 -2.32 -2.87 4.99
N VAL A 68 -2.34 -4.10 5.49
CA VAL A 68 -3.50 -4.71 6.15
C VAL A 68 -3.10 -5.13 7.56
N PRO A 69 -3.28 -4.28 8.58
CA PRO A 69 -3.00 -4.65 9.95
C PRO A 69 -3.91 -5.79 10.40
N THR A 70 -3.32 -6.95 10.67
CA THR A 70 -4.02 -8.13 11.18
C THR A 70 -3.93 -8.24 12.70
N MET A 71 -2.85 -7.74 13.31
CA MET A 71 -2.64 -7.83 14.77
C MET A 71 -2.11 -6.51 15.33
N ARG A 72 -2.59 -6.13 16.52
CA ARG A 72 -2.02 -5.01 17.29
C ARG A 72 -0.80 -5.47 18.11
N THR A 73 -0.88 -6.67 18.66
CA THR A 73 0.16 -7.37 19.41
C THR A 73 0.19 -8.80 18.87
N PRO A 74 1.35 -9.41 18.62
CA PRO A 74 1.41 -10.79 18.14
C PRO A 74 0.78 -11.74 19.18
N GLU A 75 -0.39 -12.26 18.87
CA GLU A 75 -1.16 -13.20 19.68
C GLU A 75 -1.62 -14.37 18.79
N ASP A 76 -1.90 -15.54 19.40
CA ASP A 76 -2.46 -16.67 18.66
C ASP A 76 -3.92 -16.38 18.29
N VAL A 77 -4.13 -16.04 17.01
CA VAL A 77 -5.43 -15.68 16.44
C VAL A 77 -6.07 -16.82 15.63
N SER A 78 -5.66 -18.08 15.85
CA SER A 78 -6.19 -19.26 15.15
C SER A 78 -7.73 -19.39 15.18
N TRP A 79 -8.40 -18.69 16.10
CA TRP A 79 -9.84 -18.67 16.29
C TRP A 79 -10.57 -17.47 15.65
N HIS A 80 -9.87 -16.46 15.14
CA HIS A 80 -10.47 -15.23 14.61
C HIS A 80 -10.66 -15.25 13.08
N GLN A 81 -11.58 -16.09 12.60
CA GLN A 81 -11.92 -16.12 11.16
C GLN A 81 -12.48 -14.78 10.64
N ASP A 82 -13.22 -14.07 11.49
CA ASP A 82 -13.77 -12.75 11.16
C ASP A 82 -12.68 -11.71 10.88
N LEU A 83 -11.52 -11.82 11.51
CA LEU A 83 -10.38 -10.94 11.27
C LEU A 83 -9.87 -11.12 9.83
N VAL A 84 -9.73 -12.37 9.38
CA VAL A 84 -9.30 -12.69 8.00
C VAL A 84 -10.34 -12.18 7.01
N TYR A 85 -11.62 -12.42 7.28
CA TYR A 85 -12.71 -11.93 6.44
C TYR A 85 -12.69 -10.41 6.33
N ASN A 86 -12.62 -9.69 7.45
CA ASN A 86 -12.59 -8.23 7.48
C ASN A 86 -11.35 -7.67 6.77
N SER A 87 -10.20 -8.30 6.96
CA SER A 87 -8.93 -7.92 6.30
C SER A 87 -9.02 -8.06 4.78
N MET A 88 -9.55 -9.20 4.29
CA MET A 88 -9.75 -9.44 2.86
C MET A 88 -10.81 -8.51 2.27
N TRP A 89 -11.91 -8.29 2.99
CA TRP A 89 -12.95 -7.37 2.57
C TRP A 89 -12.42 -5.94 2.46
N ALA A 90 -11.71 -5.46 3.48
CA ALA A 90 -11.10 -4.14 3.49
C ALA A 90 -10.06 -3.98 2.36
N LEU A 91 -9.28 -5.02 2.08
CA LEU A 91 -8.36 -5.04 0.95
C LEU A 91 -9.08 -4.85 -0.39
N LEU A 92 -10.12 -5.63 -0.64
CA LEU A 92 -10.89 -5.54 -1.89
C LEU A 92 -11.54 -4.16 -2.05
N VAL A 93 -12.14 -3.63 -0.99
CA VAL A 93 -12.71 -2.27 -0.99
C VAL A 93 -11.62 -1.22 -1.25
N GLY A 94 -10.45 -1.37 -0.64
CA GLY A 94 -9.30 -0.50 -0.86
C GLY A 94 -8.87 -0.49 -2.32
N ILE A 95 -8.75 -1.66 -2.94
CA ILE A 95 -8.36 -1.81 -4.36
C ILE A 95 -9.40 -1.14 -5.26
N THR A 96 -10.70 -1.37 -5.02
CA THR A 96 -11.76 -0.71 -5.81
C THR A 96 -11.63 0.81 -5.76
N ARG A 97 -11.49 1.38 -4.56
CA ARG A 97 -11.33 2.84 -4.40
C ARG A 97 -10.07 3.36 -5.08
N TRP A 98 -8.95 2.64 -4.92
CA TRP A 98 -7.68 2.99 -5.55
C TRP A 98 -7.79 3.01 -7.07
N ASN A 99 -8.46 2.02 -7.66
CA ASN A 99 -8.71 1.95 -9.09
C ASN A 99 -9.61 3.10 -9.55
N GLU A 100 -10.64 3.48 -8.79
CA GLU A 100 -11.48 4.64 -9.10
C GLU A 100 -10.68 5.95 -9.11
N THR A 101 -9.81 6.18 -8.11
CA THR A 101 -8.96 7.37 -8.09
C THR A 101 -7.90 7.37 -9.19
N THR A 102 -7.34 6.21 -9.52
CA THR A 102 -6.28 6.10 -10.55
C THR A 102 -6.86 6.18 -11.96
N CYS A 103 -8.01 5.55 -12.22
CA CYS A 103 -8.69 5.61 -13.51
C CYS A 103 -9.44 6.94 -13.72
N GLY A 104 -9.87 7.61 -12.65
CA GLY A 104 -10.50 8.94 -12.72
C GLY A 104 -9.54 10.09 -13.06
N GLY A 105 -8.23 9.89 -12.93
CA GLY A 105 -7.20 10.88 -13.26
C GLY A 105 -6.70 10.86 -14.71
N GLY A 106 -7.24 9.97 -15.55
CA GLY A 106 -6.80 9.76 -16.94
C GLY A 106 -7.63 10.46 -18.03
N ASP A 107 -8.62 11.28 -17.68
CA ASP A 107 -9.48 11.99 -18.64
C ASP A 107 -9.29 13.53 -18.58
N GLU A 108 -8.06 13.99 -18.82
CA GLU A 108 -7.87 15.33 -19.37
C GLU A 108 -8.11 15.28 -20.90
N ARG A 109 -9.33 15.66 -21.25
CA ARG A 109 -9.90 15.78 -22.59
C ARG A 109 -8.99 16.50 -23.59
N PRO A 110 -8.91 16.06 -24.87
CA PRO A 110 -8.33 16.88 -25.92
C PRO A 110 -9.37 17.92 -26.39
N HIS A 111 -9.18 19.19 -26.02
CA HIS A 111 -9.88 20.35 -26.59
C HIS A 111 -8.96 21.58 -26.46
N GLY A 112 -8.47 22.22 -27.51
CA GLY A 112 -8.57 21.98 -28.94
C GLY A 112 -7.62 22.95 -29.64
N SER A 113 -6.96 22.49 -30.70
CA SER A 113 -6.34 23.39 -31.66
C SER A 113 -7.46 24.14 -32.39
N LYS A 114 -7.43 25.47 -32.30
CA LYS A 114 -7.93 26.32 -33.38
C LYS A 114 -6.84 27.30 -33.72
N GLY A 115 -6.13 27.00 -34.80
CA GLY A 115 -5.51 28.03 -35.61
C GLY A 115 -6.60 28.84 -36.29
N SER A 116 -6.44 30.15 -36.29
CA SER A 116 -6.52 31.00 -37.47
C SER A 116 -5.85 32.33 -37.18
#